data_AF-A0A538TXK7-F1
#
_entry.id   AF-A0A538TXK7-F1
#
_cell.length_a   1.000
_cell.length_b   1.000
_cell.length_c   1.000
_cell.angle_alpha   90.00
_cell.angle_beta   90.00
_cell.angle_gamma   90.00
#
_symmetry.space_group_name_H-M   'P 1'
#
loop_
_entity.id
_entity.type
_entity.pdbx_description
1 polymer ?
#
loop_
_entity_poly.entity_id
_entity_poly.type
_entity_poly.pdbx_seq_one_letter_code
_entity_poly.pdbx_strand_id
1 'polypeptide(L)' 'MSPSRVPEGEQRGFIVPIGGAEDKLGDEAILKRFVQLCGKREARIAVLPTASELRSTGRRYEELFRNLKAAKVWV' A
#
# COMPACT_ATOMS: atom_id res chain seq x y z
N MET A 1 9.03 -23.86 -0.40
CA MET A 1 9.88 -22.66 -0.48
C MET A 1 10.03 -22.07 0.92
N SER A 2 11.25 -21.83 1.38
CA SER A 2 11.54 -21.18 2.67
C SER A 2 11.41 -19.65 2.50
N PRO A 3 10.80 -18.91 3.44
CA PRO A 3 10.66 -17.47 3.31
C PRO A 3 12.02 -16.76 3.42
N SER A 4 12.19 -15.62 2.75
CA SER A 4 13.45 -14.85 2.73
C SER A 4 13.93 -14.55 4.15
N ARG A 5 15.23 -14.69 4.44
CA ARG A 5 15.80 -14.39 5.76
C ARG A 5 15.48 -12.94 6.19
N VAL A 6 15.13 -12.77 7.47
CA VAL A 6 14.94 -11.45 8.09
C VAL A 6 16.26 -11.08 8.78
N PRO A 7 16.78 -9.85 8.62
CA PRO A 7 17.96 -9.39 9.36
C PRO A 7 17.77 -9.50 10.87
N GLU A 8 18.88 -9.65 11.60
CA GLU A 8 18.85 -9.69 13.06
C GLU A 8 18.33 -8.37 13.64
N GLY A 9 17.39 -8.46 14.59
CA GLY A 9 16.72 -7.30 15.18
C GLY A 9 15.53 -6.75 14.38
N GLU A 10 15.27 -7.25 13.17
CA GLU A 10 14.17 -6.78 12.32
C GLU A 10 12.96 -7.73 12.34
N GLN A 11 11.79 -7.18 12.00
CA GLN A 11 10.58 -7.97 11.78
C GLN A 11 10.25 -8.06 10.29
N ARG A 12 9.71 -9.21 9.86
CA ARG A 12 9.22 -9.34 8.48
C ARG A 12 8.03 -8.40 8.27
N GLY A 13 8.05 -7.67 7.16
CA GLY A 13 6.87 -6.94 6.68
C GLY A 13 5.70 -7.86 6.31
N PHE A 14 4.49 -7.29 6.33
CA PHE A 14 3.28 -8.01 5.96
C PHE A 14 3.17 -8.21 4.44
N ILE A 15 2.59 -9.34 4.03
CA ILE A 15 2.10 -9.55 2.67
C ILE A 15 0.57 -9.54 2.76
N VAL A 16 -0.07 -8.63 2.03
CA VAL A 16 -1.52 -8.44 2.04
C VAL A 16 -2.07 -8.72 0.64
N PRO A 17 -2.50 -9.95 0.33
CA PRO A 17 -3.17 -10.23 -0.94
C PRO A 17 -4.57 -9.62 -0.93
N ILE A 18 -4.88 -8.79 -1.94
CA ILE A 18 -6.19 -8.15 -2.10
C ILE A 18 -6.79 -8.66 -3.42
N GLY A 19 -7.96 -9.30 -3.35
CA GLY A 19 -8.59 -9.99 -4.49
C GLY A 19 -9.13 -9.09 -5.61
N GLY A 20 -8.95 -7.77 -5.53
CA GLY A 20 -9.52 -6.79 -6.46
C GLY A 20 -10.91 -6.31 -6.08
N ALA A 21 -11.42 -5.34 -6.84
CA ALA A 21 -12.65 -4.57 -6.55
C ALA A 21 -12.71 -4.01 -5.13
N GLU A 22 -11.53 -3.71 -4.55
CA GLU A 22 -11.46 -3.13 -3.23
C GLU A 22 -12.13 -1.77 -3.23
N ASP A 23 -12.84 -1.49 -2.14
CA ASP A 23 -13.57 -0.24 -2.00
C ASP A 23 -12.58 0.93 -1.92
N LYS A 24 -12.67 1.81 -2.92
CA LYS A 24 -11.84 3.01 -3.10
C LYS A 24 -12.65 4.30 -2.97
N LEU A 25 -13.94 4.19 -2.65
CA LEU A 25 -14.89 5.31 -2.62
C LEU A 25 -15.72 5.36 -1.33
N GLY A 26 -15.91 4.22 -0.66
CA GLY A 26 -16.61 4.09 0.62
C GLY A 26 -15.65 4.07 1.81
N ASP A 27 -15.65 2.98 2.58
CA ASP A 27 -14.94 2.98 3.88
C ASP A 27 -13.47 2.55 3.77
N GLU A 28 -13.05 2.03 2.62
CA GLU A 28 -11.64 1.77 2.28
C GLU A 28 -10.90 0.96 3.37
N ALA A 29 -11.62 0.12 4.12
CA ALA A 29 -11.15 -0.42 5.40
C ALA A 29 -9.83 -1.21 5.25
N ILE A 30 -9.71 -1.95 4.15
CA ILE A 30 -8.48 -2.69 3.82
C ILE A 30 -7.32 -1.74 3.53
N LEU A 31 -7.56 -0.66 2.79
CA LEU A 31 -6.52 0.32 2.42
C LEU A 31 -6.10 1.17 3.63
N LYS A 32 -7.04 1.54 4.50
CA LYS A 32 -6.77 2.15 5.81
C LYS A 32 -5.89 1.22 6.67
N ARG A 33 -6.25 -0.06 6.74
CA ARG A 33 -5.44 -1.05 7.47
C ARG A 33 -4.05 -1.22 6.86
N PHE A 34 -3.94 -1.24 5.53
CA PHE A 34 -2.65 -1.28 4.84
C PHE A 34 -1.75 -0.10 5.25
N VAL A 35 -2.26 1.14 5.20
CA VAL A 35 -1.49 2.32 5.63
C VAL A 35 -1.09 2.24 7.11
N GLN A 36 -1.97 1.72 7.98
CA GLN A 36 -1.62 1.48 9.39
C GLN A 36 -0.46 0.51 9.54
N LEU A 37 -0.42 -0.57 8.76
CA LEU A 37 0.68 -1.55 8.77
C LEU A 37 1.97 -0.97 8.19
N CYS A 38 1.89 -0.01 7.26
CA CYS A 38 3.03 0.67 6.67
C CYS A 38 3.67 1.76 7.56
N GLY A 39 3.22 1.94 8.81
CA GLY A 39 3.75 2.97 9.72
C GLY A 39 2.81 4.16 9.93
N LYS A 40 1.51 4.01 9.63
CA LYS A 40 0.49 5.03 9.88
C LYS A 40 0.84 6.37 9.21
N ARG A 41 1.05 7.43 9.98
CA ARG A 41 1.37 8.77 9.48
C ARG A 41 2.78 8.89 8.92
N GLU A 42 3.68 7.98 9.26
CA GLU A 42 5.04 7.93 8.76
C GLU A 42 5.17 7.01 7.54
N ALA A 43 4.04 6.47 7.05
CA ALA A 43 4.04 5.53 5.94
C ALA A 43 4.66 6.13 4.68
N ARG A 44 5.57 5.35 4.09
CA ARG A 44 6.29 5.65 2.85
C ARG A 44 5.93 4.56 1.84
N ILE A 45 5.14 4.91 0.83
CA ILE A 45 4.49 3.94 -0.05
C ILE A 45 4.93 4.16 -1.49
N ALA A 46 5.38 3.10 -2.17
CA ALA A 46 5.62 3.11 -3.61
C ALA A 46 4.47 2.35 -4.30
N VAL A 47 3.85 2.98 -5.30
CA VAL A 47 2.82 2.39 -6.14
C VAL A 47 3.48 1.93 -7.43
N LEU A 48 3.29 0.66 -7.81
CA LEU A 48 3.79 0.11 -9.07
C LEU A 48 2.60 -0.21 -9.98
N PRO A 49 2.13 0.74 -10.82
CA PRO A 49 0.89 0.60 -11.57
C PRO A 49 1.04 -0.22 -12.86
N THR A 50 2.10 -1.02 -13.00
CA THR A 50 2.47 -1.71 -14.25
C THR A 50 1.49 -2.79 -14.70
N ALA A 51 0.66 -3.31 -13.78
CA ALA A 51 -0.39 -4.28 -14.11
C ALA A 51 -1.61 -3.64 -14.80
N SER A 52 -1.72 -2.31 -14.84
CA SER A 52 -2.85 -1.59 -15.40
C SER A 52 -2.46 -0.90 -16.71
N GLU A 53 -3.34 -0.99 -17.72
CA GLU A 53 -3.19 -0.22 -18.98
C GLU A 53 -3.62 1.25 -18.82
N LEU A 54 -4.39 1.56 -17.77
CA LEU A 54 -4.85 2.92 -17.49
C LEU A 54 -3.72 3.75 -16.87
N ARG A 55 -3.23 4.73 -17.64
CA ARG A 55 -2.17 5.66 -17.19
C ARG A 55 -2.51 6.42 -15.89
N SER A 56 -3.79 6.59 -15.59
CA SER A 56 -4.27 7.28 -14.38
C SER A 56 -4.20 6.43 -13.11
N THR A 57 -4.03 5.11 -13.21
CA THR A 57 -4.12 4.21 -12.04
C THR A 57 -3.13 4.59 -10.95
N GLY A 58 -1.88 4.90 -11.32
CA GLY A 58 -0.86 5.32 -10.36
C GLY A 58 -1.26 6.57 -9.56
N ARG A 59 -1.68 7.65 -10.25
CA ARG A 59 -2.14 8.88 -9.59
C ARG A 59 -3.33 8.66 -8.66
N ARG A 60 -4.29 7.80 -9.05
CA ARG A 60 -5.45 7.49 -8.19
C ARG A 60 -5.02 6.89 -6.85
N TYR A 61 -4.07 5.96 -6.85
CA TYR A 61 -3.53 5.41 -5.59
C TYR A 61 -2.67 6.41 -4.84
N GLU A 62 -1.94 7.28 -5.52
CA GLU A 62 -1.20 8.36 -4.87
C GLU A 62 -2.12 9.26 -4.05
N GLU A 63 -3.18 9.76 -4.69
CA GLU A 63 -4.19 10.61 -4.05
C GLU A 63 -4.87 9.87 -2.90
N LEU A 64 -5.28 8.62 -3.12
CA LEU A 64 -5.90 7.78 -2.10
C LEU A 64 -4.99 7.64 -0.87
N PHE A 65 -3.73 7.24 -1.03
CA PHE A 65 -2.85 7.03 0.12
C PHE A 65 -2.46 8.33 0.83
N ARG A 66 -2.37 9.45 0.11
CA ARG A 66 -2.21 10.78 0.71
C ARG A 66 -3.45 11.18 1.53
N ASN A 67 -4.65 10.91 1.02
CA ASN A 67 -5.90 11.15 1.77
C ASN A 67 -5.96 10.31 3.05
N LEU A 68 -5.44 9.08 2.99
CA LEU A 68 -5.23 8.20 4.14
C LEU A 68 -4.02 8.57 5.03
N LYS A 69 -3.41 9.75 4.81
CA LYS A 69 -2.37 10.37 5.65
C LYS A 69 -1.00 9.69 5.62
N ALA A 70 -0.65 8.97 4.56
CA ALA A 70 0.73 8.55 4.35
C ALA A 70 1.67 9.76 4.22
N ALA A 71 2.86 9.70 4.83
CA ALA A 71 3.84 10.78 4.79
C ALA A 71 4.38 11.02 3.37
N LYS A 72 4.62 9.93 2.62
CA LYS A 72 5.21 10.01 1.29
C LYS A 72 4.68 8.90 0.39
N VAL A 73 4.33 9.28 -0.84
CA VAL A 73 3.88 8.36 -1.87
C VAL A 73 4.64 8.63 -3.17
N TRP A 74 5.08 7.57 -3.84
CA TRP A 74 5.69 7.61 -5.17
C TRP A 74 4.90 6.73 -6.13
N VAL A 75 4.88 7.11 -7.41
CA VAL A 75 4.25 6.40 -8.52
C VAL A 75 5.26 6.24 -9.64
#